data_AF-A0A8J6BSZ6-F1
#
_entry.id   AF-A0A8J6BSZ6-F1
#
_cell.length_a   1.000
_cell.length_b   1.000
_cell.length_c   1.000
_cell.angle_alpha   90.00
_cell.angle_beta   90.00
_cell.angle_gamma   90.00
#
_symmetry.space_group_name_H-M   'P 1'
#
loop_
_entity.id
_entity.type
_entity.pdbx_description
1 polymer ?
#
loop_
_entity_poly.entity_id
_entity_poly.type
_entity_poly.pdbx_seq_one_letter_code
_entity_poly.pdbx_strand_id
1 'polypeptide(L)'
;MYCCKDDDNSKHRPKQLRLGDWVADMETFLPAILSDLLGRSISFLVQRCRKQSSARDDLEKLRLALLRAHVTIEEAEARLITNQAMLRQLDVLREAMYSGYYMLDTLTYRVHAEETCSSSPIVPSRFNPAKRLRLITVDDGAEELRRVVDNLGSMIDDMREFVVFLNGYPRISCQPYSVHLLLDKLMFGRQKEVQLVISFLRQPEVCGNGVSVLHIVGVARVGKSTLVNHVCHNERVRDHFSSIVFLSRDDLEDMGDHHDLMVSHGSRASRGSSLVVVDLSEDQEPVDEGAWRRLRSSTICRSRGSKIIVTSRSMEAVRSIGQAHTIELKFLREDAYWYFFKGLAFGSADPEDHPKLASIAMDISAEQKGSFIGASIASSLMRSNLDAHFWSRILKNMREYTQKHRGLFGKHPHDLLRKNHPVYLWRLAESSKIFMCYASYTACLPSRTFPG
;
A
#
# COMPACT_ATOMS: atom_id res chain seq x y z
N MET A 1 75.14 68.01 -10.01
CA MET A 1 76.05 66.92 -9.62
C MET A 1 75.89 66.69 -8.12
N TYR A 2 75.54 65.47 -7.75
CA TYR A 2 75.63 64.80 -6.45
C TYR A 2 75.06 65.42 -5.15
N CYS A 3 74.16 64.61 -4.58
CA CYS A 3 74.11 64.11 -3.21
C CYS A 3 73.23 64.78 -2.14
N CYS A 4 72.55 63.85 -1.45
CA CYS A 4 71.59 63.95 -0.38
C CYS A 4 72.09 64.58 0.93
N LYS A 5 71.07 64.89 1.75
CA LYS A 5 70.96 65.01 3.22
C LYS A 5 70.45 66.39 3.58
N ASP A 6 69.67 66.63 4.62
CA ASP A 6 68.83 65.89 5.57
C ASP A 6 68.18 67.05 6.40
N ASP A 7 67.12 66.75 7.15
CA ASP A 7 66.64 67.51 8.32
C ASP A 7 66.01 68.90 8.12
N ASP A 8 65.02 69.34 8.89
CA ASP A 8 64.01 68.72 9.74
C ASP A 8 63.07 69.88 10.16
N ASN A 9 61.84 69.53 10.55
CA ASN A 9 61.04 70.23 11.55
C ASN A 9 60.31 71.57 11.20
N SER A 10 59.00 71.50 11.00
CA SER A 10 58.04 71.70 12.10
C SER A 10 56.62 72.11 11.66
N LYS A 11 55.64 71.58 12.43
CA LYS A 11 54.23 72.00 12.60
C LYS A 11 53.16 71.38 11.70
N HIS A 12 52.65 70.22 12.14
CA HIS A 12 51.20 69.99 12.24
C HIS A 12 50.88 69.15 13.49
N ARG A 13 50.10 69.73 14.42
CA ARG A 13 49.54 69.01 15.59
C ARG A 13 48.45 68.04 15.13
N PRO A 14 48.43 66.78 15.57
CA PRO A 14 47.23 65.95 15.53
C PRO A 14 46.35 66.27 16.75
N LYS A 15 45.03 66.39 16.53
CA LYS A 15 44.03 66.43 17.60
C LYS A 15 44.03 65.06 18.31
N GLN A 16 44.17 65.06 19.63
CA GLN A 16 43.92 63.88 20.46
C GLN A 16 42.46 63.44 20.29
N LEU A 17 42.24 62.27 19.68
CA LEU A 17 41.01 61.50 19.83
C LEU A 17 41.02 60.90 21.25
N ARG A 18 40.03 61.29 22.06
CA ARG A 18 39.88 60.79 23.43
C ARG A 18 39.44 59.33 23.38
N LEU A 19 40.17 58.47 24.09
CA LEU A 19 39.89 57.03 24.24
C LEU A 19 38.54 56.74 24.96
N GLY A 20 37.90 57.76 25.54
CA GLY A 20 36.63 57.64 26.27
C GLY A 20 35.37 57.61 25.41
N ASP A 21 35.40 58.18 24.19
CA ASP A 21 34.22 58.24 23.32
C ASP A 21 33.91 56.87 22.66
N TRP A 22 34.93 56.05 22.44
CA TRP A 22 34.78 54.68 21.91
C TRP A 22 34.22 53.68 22.94
N VAL A 23 34.45 53.93 24.23
CA VAL A 23 33.94 53.09 25.32
C VAL A 23 32.45 53.38 25.56
N ALA A 24 32.04 54.64 25.49
CA ALA A 24 30.63 55.04 25.64
C ALA A 24 29.74 54.58 24.47
N ASP A 25 30.25 54.61 23.22
CA ASP A 25 29.54 54.06 22.07
C ASP A 25 29.45 52.52 22.15
N MET A 26 30.53 51.82 22.52
CA MET A 26 30.49 50.36 22.72
C MET A 26 29.50 49.93 23.82
N GLU A 27 29.37 50.71 24.90
CA GLU A 27 28.40 50.46 25.98
C GLU A 27 26.94 50.71 25.57
N THR A 28 26.67 51.47 24.51
CA THR A 28 25.31 51.71 23.97
C THR A 28 24.94 50.77 22.82
N PHE A 29 25.90 50.37 21.99
CA PHE A 29 25.68 49.42 20.89
C PHE A 29 25.53 47.96 21.35
N LEU A 30 26.28 47.53 22.37
CA LEU A 30 26.23 46.15 22.86
C LEU A 30 24.84 45.76 23.43
N PRO A 31 24.17 46.59 24.26
CA PRO A 31 22.82 46.29 24.75
C PRO A 31 21.76 46.25 23.64
N ALA A 32 21.88 47.08 22.60
CA ALA A 32 20.97 47.08 21.46
C ALA A 32 21.10 45.80 20.61
N ILE A 33 22.32 45.35 20.36
CA ILE A 33 22.58 44.10 19.64
C ILE A 33 22.14 42.89 20.48
N LEU A 34 22.43 42.89 21.78
CA LEU A 34 22.00 41.84 22.71
C LEU A 34 20.48 41.77 22.84
N SER A 35 19.77 42.90 22.91
CA SER A 35 18.31 42.93 22.99
C SER A 35 17.63 42.48 21.70
N ASP A 36 18.19 42.80 20.51
CA ASP A 36 17.70 42.26 19.24
C ASP A 36 17.96 40.74 19.14
N LEU A 37 19.12 40.26 19.54
CA LEU A 37 19.42 38.82 19.61
C LEU A 37 18.52 38.07 20.60
N LEU A 38 18.27 38.65 21.78
CA LEU A 38 17.33 38.14 22.78
C LEU A 38 15.89 38.16 22.24
N GLY A 39 15.48 39.24 21.58
CA GLY A 39 14.17 39.37 20.95
C GLY A 39 13.94 38.34 19.85
N ARG A 40 14.93 38.11 18.99
CA ARG A 40 14.90 37.06 17.96
C ARG A 40 14.88 35.66 18.57
N SER A 41 15.62 35.43 19.66
CA SER A 41 15.65 34.16 20.37
C SER A 41 14.32 33.86 21.07
N ILE A 42 13.72 34.85 21.74
CA ILE A 42 12.39 34.74 22.36
C ILE A 42 11.32 34.56 21.29
N SER A 43 11.36 35.32 20.18
CA SER A 43 10.42 35.17 19.07
C SER A 43 10.49 33.76 18.46
N PHE A 44 11.71 33.23 18.27
CA PHE A 44 11.93 31.86 17.83
C PHE A 44 11.37 30.82 18.82
N LEU A 45 11.59 31.00 20.13
CA LEU A 45 11.05 30.12 21.16
C LEU A 45 9.52 30.18 21.24
N VAL A 46 8.92 31.38 21.17
CA VAL A 46 7.47 31.59 21.15
C VAL A 46 6.86 30.94 19.91
N GLN A 47 7.47 31.12 18.74
CA GLN A 47 7.04 30.48 17.50
C GLN A 47 7.14 28.95 17.60
N ARG A 48 8.20 28.44 18.21
CA ARG A 48 8.40 27.00 18.44
C ARG A 48 7.37 26.42 19.41
N CYS A 49 7.07 27.10 20.52
CA CYS A 49 6.05 26.69 21.48
C CYS A 49 4.64 26.71 20.86
N ARG A 50 4.30 27.76 20.10
CA ARG A 50 3.02 27.85 19.38
C ARG A 50 2.86 26.71 18.38
N LYS A 51 3.91 26.41 17.60
CA LYS A 51 3.92 25.30 16.64
C LYS A 51 3.75 23.93 17.32
N GLN A 52 4.39 23.73 18.48
CA GLN A 52 4.21 22.49 19.25
C GLN A 52 2.79 22.35 19.82
N SER A 53 2.19 23.44 20.30
CA SER A 53 0.79 23.44 20.74
C SER A 53 -0.14 23.10 19.57
N SER A 54 0.01 23.74 18.41
CA SER A 54 -0.84 23.48 17.25
C SER A 54 -0.69 22.05 16.73
N ALA A 55 0.53 21.50 16.71
CA ALA A 55 0.76 20.12 16.27
C ALA A 55 0.11 19.10 17.21
N ARG A 56 0.11 19.37 18.53
CA ARG A 56 -0.60 18.54 19.51
C ARG A 56 -2.11 18.61 19.31
N ASP A 57 -2.66 19.80 19.12
CA ASP A 57 -4.09 20.00 18.85
C ASP A 57 -4.50 19.28 17.55
N ASP A 58 -3.69 19.40 16.50
CA ASP A 58 -3.93 18.75 15.22
C ASP A 58 -3.82 17.21 15.32
N LEU A 59 -2.92 16.67 16.17
CA LEU A 59 -2.84 15.24 16.46
C LEU A 59 -4.09 14.72 17.18
N GLU A 60 -4.63 15.47 18.15
CA GLU A 60 -5.87 15.13 18.84
C GLU A 60 -7.07 15.17 17.89
N LYS A 61 -7.15 16.18 17.02
CA LYS A 61 -8.14 16.24 15.94
C LYS A 61 -8.02 15.05 14.99
N LEU A 62 -6.80 14.66 14.61
CA LEU A 62 -6.56 13.50 13.75
C LEU A 62 -7.10 12.22 14.38
N ARG A 63 -6.80 11.98 15.67
CA ARG A 63 -7.30 10.81 16.40
C ARG A 63 -8.82 10.76 16.43
N LEU A 64 -9.47 11.89 16.70
CA LEU A 64 -10.93 11.98 16.72
C LEU A 64 -11.54 11.75 15.33
N ALA A 65 -10.94 12.34 14.29
CA ALA A 65 -11.38 12.17 12.90
C ALA A 65 -11.22 10.71 12.44
N LEU A 66 -10.09 10.07 12.75
CA LEU A 66 -9.84 8.67 12.45
C LEU A 66 -10.86 7.74 13.12
N LEU A 67 -11.18 7.99 14.40
CA LEU A 67 -12.20 7.22 15.10
C LEU A 67 -13.56 7.29 14.38
N ARG A 68 -13.99 8.50 13.98
CA ARG A 68 -15.26 8.70 13.25
C ARG A 68 -15.25 8.03 11.88
N ALA A 69 -14.17 8.17 11.13
CA ALA A 69 -14.01 7.53 9.82
C ALA A 69 -14.05 6.01 9.94
N HIS A 70 -13.34 5.45 10.92
CA HIS A 70 -13.28 4.01 11.17
C HIS A 70 -14.67 3.44 11.47
N VAL A 71 -15.40 4.03 12.43
CA VAL A 71 -16.77 3.60 12.78
C VAL A 71 -17.71 3.68 11.56
N THR A 72 -17.57 4.73 10.75
CA THR A 72 -18.39 4.90 9.53
C THR A 72 -18.08 3.81 8.50
N ILE A 73 -16.81 3.48 8.30
CA ILE A 73 -16.36 2.43 7.39
C ILE A 73 -16.81 1.06 7.89
N GLU A 74 -16.65 0.75 9.17
CA GLU A 74 -17.09 -0.53 9.74
C GLU A 74 -18.60 -0.74 9.58
N GLU A 75 -19.42 0.29 9.87
CA GLU A 75 -20.87 0.20 9.67
C GLU A 75 -21.24 0.06 8.18
N ALA A 76 -20.46 0.70 7.29
CA ALA A 76 -20.66 0.58 5.84
C ALA A 76 -20.29 -0.81 5.31
N GLU A 77 -19.21 -1.41 5.82
CA GLU A 77 -18.74 -2.74 5.45
C GLU A 77 -19.67 -3.86 5.95
N ALA A 78 -20.42 -3.61 7.02
CA ALA A 78 -21.49 -4.48 7.49
C ALA A 78 -22.75 -4.47 6.60
N ARG A 79 -22.77 -3.68 5.52
CA ARG A 79 -23.95 -3.48 4.66
C ARG A 79 -23.68 -3.82 3.21
N LEU A 80 -24.73 -4.26 2.52
CA LEU A 80 -24.65 -4.52 1.10
C LEU A 80 -24.84 -3.23 0.30
N ILE A 81 -23.76 -2.48 0.10
CA ILE A 81 -23.80 -1.27 -0.73
C ILE A 81 -23.75 -1.67 -2.22
N THR A 82 -24.84 -1.44 -2.94
CA THR A 82 -24.93 -1.71 -4.38
C THR A 82 -24.73 -0.46 -5.25
N ASN A 83 -24.92 0.73 -4.67
CA ASN A 83 -24.78 1.98 -5.39
C ASN A 83 -23.30 2.35 -5.60
N GLN A 84 -22.94 2.60 -6.86
CA GLN A 84 -21.56 2.88 -7.26
C GLN A 84 -21.04 4.25 -6.76
N ALA A 85 -21.91 5.25 -6.58
CA ALA A 85 -21.51 6.53 -5.99
C ALA A 85 -21.19 6.37 -4.49
N MET A 86 -22.01 5.61 -3.76
CA MET A 86 -21.77 5.28 -2.35
C MET A 86 -20.46 4.49 -2.17
N LEU A 87 -20.20 3.48 -3.01
CA LEU A 87 -18.93 2.74 -2.98
C LEU A 87 -17.72 3.65 -3.23
N ARG A 88 -17.84 4.60 -4.18
CA ARG A 88 -16.76 5.57 -4.44
C ARG A 88 -16.52 6.51 -3.26
N GLN A 89 -17.57 7.00 -2.61
CA GLN A 89 -17.45 7.82 -1.40
C GLN A 89 -16.78 7.05 -0.26
N LEU A 90 -17.19 5.80 -0.04
CA LEU A 90 -16.58 4.93 0.97
C LEU A 90 -15.09 4.68 0.69
N ASP A 91 -14.71 4.46 -0.56
CA ASP A 91 -13.31 4.29 -0.95
C ASP A 91 -12.48 5.54 -0.67
N VAL A 92 -13.00 6.73 -0.99
CA VAL A 92 -12.31 8.00 -0.74
C VAL A 92 -12.09 8.21 0.76
N LEU A 93 -13.11 7.96 1.59
CA LEU A 93 -12.99 8.03 3.05
C LEU A 93 -11.96 7.00 3.57
N ARG A 94 -11.98 5.77 3.04
CA ARG A 94 -11.04 4.71 3.43
C ARG A 94 -9.60 5.08 3.11
N GLU A 95 -9.36 5.63 1.94
CA GLU A 95 -8.04 6.11 1.52
C GLU A 95 -7.52 7.23 2.43
N ALA A 96 -8.38 8.18 2.82
CA ALA A 96 -8.01 9.22 3.77
C ALA A 96 -7.77 8.66 5.18
N MET A 97 -8.58 7.69 5.62
CA MET A 97 -8.38 6.99 6.89
C MET A 97 -7.02 6.28 6.93
N TYR A 98 -6.65 5.55 5.87
CA TYR A 98 -5.33 4.90 5.79
C TYR A 98 -4.19 5.91 5.83
N SER A 99 -4.30 7.01 5.08
CA SER A 99 -3.32 8.09 5.11
C SER A 99 -3.19 8.71 6.52
N GLY A 100 -4.30 8.90 7.22
CA GLY A 100 -4.31 9.41 8.59
C GLY A 100 -3.68 8.45 9.60
N TYR A 101 -4.00 7.15 9.54
CA TYR A 101 -3.32 6.16 10.39
C TYR A 101 -1.83 6.06 10.08
N TYR A 102 -1.45 6.11 8.80
CA TYR A 102 -0.04 6.10 8.41
C TYR A 102 0.71 7.32 8.98
N MET A 103 0.09 8.51 8.95
CA MET A 103 0.66 9.72 9.58
C MET A 103 0.79 9.57 11.09
N LEU A 104 -0.28 9.13 11.76
CA LEU A 104 -0.31 8.90 13.20
C LEU A 104 0.77 7.91 13.66
N ASP A 105 0.87 6.77 12.98
CA ASP A 105 1.86 5.72 13.27
C ASP A 105 3.28 6.21 12.98
N THR A 106 3.47 6.99 11.91
CA THR A 106 4.77 7.58 11.54
C THR A 106 5.27 8.51 12.65
N LEU A 107 4.40 9.34 13.22
CA LEU A 107 4.75 10.20 14.34
C LEU A 107 4.99 9.40 15.63
N THR A 108 4.13 8.41 15.90
CA THR A 108 4.17 7.63 17.14
C THR A 108 5.42 6.74 17.23
N TYR A 109 5.68 5.92 16.20
CA TYR A 109 6.75 4.92 16.23
C TYR A 109 8.13 5.47 15.88
N ARG A 110 8.24 6.67 15.28
CA ARG A 110 9.54 7.30 15.01
C ARG A 110 10.11 8.03 16.22
N VAL A 111 9.28 8.64 17.07
CA VAL A 111 9.72 9.29 18.32
C VAL A 111 10.38 8.26 19.25
N HIS A 112 9.81 7.06 19.35
CA HIS A 112 10.31 5.99 20.22
C HIS A 112 11.60 5.31 19.72
N ALA A 113 11.96 5.48 18.44
CA ALA A 113 13.19 4.96 17.88
C ALA A 113 14.43 5.81 18.24
N GLU A 114 14.23 7.09 18.57
CA GLU A 114 15.29 8.05 18.88
C GLU A 114 15.74 7.99 20.35
N GLU A 115 14.84 7.66 21.29
CA GLU A 115 15.17 7.66 22.73
C GLU A 115 16.02 6.46 23.19
N THR A 116 16.09 5.37 22.41
CA THR A 116 16.77 4.13 22.84
C THR A 116 18.03 3.78 22.04
N CYS A 117 18.37 4.50 20.97
CA CYS A 117 19.54 4.22 20.13
C CYS A 117 20.73 5.14 20.42
N SER A 118 21.16 5.19 21.68
CA SER A 118 22.42 5.81 22.11
C SER A 118 23.58 4.81 22.22
N SER A 119 23.68 3.83 21.32
CA SER A 119 24.85 2.93 21.25
C SER A 119 24.85 2.00 20.02
N SER A 120 25.25 2.52 18.86
CA SER A 120 26.16 1.84 17.92
C SER A 120 26.36 2.68 16.64
N PRO A 121 27.59 2.77 16.10
CA PRO A 121 27.86 3.55 14.90
C PRO A 121 27.58 2.70 13.66
N ILE A 122 26.30 2.54 13.30
CA ILE A 122 25.94 2.06 11.96
C ILE A 122 25.79 3.28 11.07
N VAL A 123 26.77 3.47 10.18
CA VAL A 123 26.79 4.54 9.17
C VAL A 123 25.43 4.64 8.48
N PRO A 124 24.72 5.78 8.55
CA PRO A 124 23.38 5.88 8.00
C PRO A 124 23.46 5.93 6.47
N SER A 125 23.04 4.83 5.84
CA SER A 125 22.72 4.82 4.41
C SER A 125 21.69 5.92 4.10
N ARG A 126 22.11 6.86 3.22
CA ARG A 126 21.38 8.05 2.75
C ARG A 126 20.28 7.76 1.72
N PHE A 127 19.94 6.49 1.46
CA PHE A 127 19.24 6.11 0.22
C PHE A 127 17.86 5.44 0.41
N ASN A 128 17.18 5.67 1.53
CA ASN A 128 15.80 5.23 1.72
C ASN A 128 14.82 6.41 1.50
N PRO A 129 13.79 6.31 0.63
CA PRO A 129 12.70 7.28 0.57
C PRO A 129 12.02 7.51 1.93
N ALA A 130 11.91 6.48 2.78
CA ALA A 130 11.40 6.60 4.15
C ALA A 130 12.33 7.40 5.08
N LYS A 131 13.60 7.60 4.68
CA LYS A 131 14.55 8.52 5.31
C LYS A 131 14.66 9.88 4.61
N ARG A 132 14.02 10.12 3.45
CA ARG A 132 13.82 11.49 2.96
C ARG A 132 12.89 12.28 3.89
N LEU A 133 12.03 11.59 4.64
CA LEU A 133 11.33 12.18 5.77
C LEU A 133 12.24 12.54 6.98
N ARG A 134 13.52 12.16 7.00
CA ARG A 134 14.49 12.63 8.03
C ARG A 134 15.05 14.02 7.74
N LEU A 135 14.62 14.64 6.65
CA LEU A 135 14.84 16.05 6.32
C LEU A 135 13.54 16.85 6.34
N ILE A 136 12.48 16.29 6.91
CA ILE A 136 11.40 17.11 7.44
C ILE A 136 12.02 17.90 8.60
N THR A 137 12.36 19.16 8.34
CA THR A 137 12.41 20.14 9.41
C THR A 137 11.09 20.00 10.18
N VAL A 138 11.07 20.22 11.49
CA VAL A 138 9.83 20.14 12.32
C VAL A 138 8.63 20.87 11.68
N ASP A 139 8.89 21.82 10.78
CA ASP A 139 7.93 22.50 9.90
C ASP A 139 7.21 21.62 8.86
N ASP A 140 7.91 20.79 8.08
CA ASP A 140 7.32 20.08 6.92
C ASP A 140 6.34 18.97 7.36
N GLY A 141 6.57 18.37 8.53
CA GLY A 141 5.71 17.33 9.11
C GLY A 141 4.48 17.90 9.79
N ALA A 142 4.58 19.12 10.33
CA ALA A 142 3.44 19.82 10.92
C ALA A 142 2.45 20.28 9.83
N GLU A 143 2.94 20.78 8.70
CA GLU A 143 2.08 21.15 7.56
C GLU A 143 1.44 19.92 6.92
N GLU A 144 2.18 18.82 6.75
CA GLU A 144 1.61 17.57 6.25
C GLU A 144 0.56 16.98 7.22
N LEU A 145 0.79 17.04 8.53
CA LEU A 145 -0.20 16.65 9.54
C LEU A 145 -1.48 17.48 9.40
N ARG A 146 -1.35 18.81 9.31
CA ARG A 146 -2.49 19.71 9.15
C ARG A 146 -3.27 19.39 7.87
N ARG A 147 -2.56 19.17 6.76
CA ARG A 147 -3.17 18.78 5.48
C ARG A 147 -3.97 17.48 5.60
N VAL A 148 -3.44 16.47 6.29
CA VAL A 148 -4.14 15.19 6.51
C VAL A 148 -5.37 15.38 7.41
N VAL A 149 -5.26 16.18 8.47
CA VAL A 149 -6.38 16.54 9.36
C VAL A 149 -7.49 17.26 8.60
N ASP A 150 -7.15 18.27 7.81
CA ASP A 150 -8.11 19.06 7.04
C ASP A 150 -8.80 18.21 5.97
N ASN A 151 -8.04 17.36 5.27
CA ASN A 151 -8.58 16.44 4.26
C ASN A 151 -9.54 15.42 4.89
N LEU A 152 -9.16 14.79 6.01
CA LEU A 152 -10.03 13.81 6.66
C LEU A 152 -11.26 14.47 7.31
N GLY A 153 -11.08 15.66 7.90
CA GLY A 153 -12.15 16.45 8.49
C GLY A 153 -13.21 16.84 7.45
N SER A 154 -12.78 17.42 6.33
CA SER A 154 -13.68 17.79 5.23
C SER A 154 -14.43 16.57 4.66
N MET A 155 -13.75 15.44 4.47
CA MET A 155 -14.42 14.22 4.00
C MET A 155 -15.48 13.72 4.98
N ILE A 156 -15.23 13.76 6.28
CA ILE A 156 -16.22 13.36 7.30
C ILE A 156 -17.42 14.29 7.29
N ASP A 157 -17.20 15.60 7.14
CA ASP A 157 -18.28 16.58 7.05
C ASP A 157 -19.17 16.34 5.83
N ASP A 158 -18.58 15.91 4.71
CA ASP A 158 -19.27 15.54 3.46
C ASP A 158 -19.96 14.15 3.52
N MET A 159 -19.78 13.37 4.61
CA MET A 159 -20.41 12.04 4.76
C MET A 159 -21.82 12.07 5.37
N ARG A 160 -22.39 13.24 5.64
CA ARG A 160 -23.72 13.34 6.28
C ARG A 160 -24.80 12.64 5.46
N GLU A 161 -24.89 12.91 4.16
CA GLU A 161 -25.83 12.27 3.25
C GLU A 161 -25.53 10.78 3.09
N PHE A 162 -24.25 10.41 3.01
CA PHE A 162 -23.81 9.01 2.94
C PHE A 162 -24.38 8.21 4.11
N VAL A 163 -24.20 8.70 5.35
CA VAL A 163 -24.69 8.02 6.56
C VAL A 163 -26.22 7.88 6.56
N VAL A 164 -26.94 8.90 6.08
CA VAL A 164 -28.41 8.84 5.94
C VAL A 164 -28.83 7.75 4.94
N PHE A 165 -28.22 7.73 3.75
CA PHE A 165 -28.54 6.72 2.73
C PHE A 165 -28.06 5.33 3.10
N LEU A 166 -27.00 5.22 3.92
CA LEU A 166 -26.44 3.95 4.36
C LEU A 166 -27.50 3.09 5.07
N ASN A 167 -28.41 3.74 5.81
CA ASN A 167 -29.53 3.07 6.48
C ASN A 167 -30.48 2.32 5.55
N GLY A 168 -30.56 2.71 4.27
CA GLY A 168 -31.38 2.05 3.26
C GLY A 168 -30.82 0.71 2.75
N TYR A 169 -29.56 0.38 3.06
CA TYR A 169 -28.95 -0.88 2.61
C TYR A 169 -29.13 -2.00 3.64
N PRO A 170 -29.47 -3.22 3.19
CA PRO A 170 -29.62 -4.34 4.09
C PRO A 170 -28.28 -4.72 4.72
N ARG A 171 -28.32 -5.08 6.01
CA ARG A 171 -27.15 -5.61 6.70
C ARG A 171 -26.80 -6.98 6.13
N ILE A 172 -25.52 -7.21 5.95
CA ILE A 172 -24.99 -8.53 5.65
C ILE A 172 -24.86 -9.21 7.02
N SER A 173 -25.60 -10.30 7.26
CA SER A 173 -25.45 -11.08 8.49
C SER A 173 -24.09 -11.79 8.47
N CYS A 174 -23.04 -11.09 8.88
CA CYS A 174 -21.71 -11.67 9.06
C CYS A 174 -21.09 -11.20 10.39
N GLN A 175 -20.47 -12.15 11.09
CA GLN A 175 -19.67 -11.97 12.30
C GLN A 175 -18.51 -10.96 12.10
N PRO A 176 -17.86 -10.47 13.18
CA PRO A 176 -16.97 -9.30 13.15
C PRO A 176 -15.90 -9.31 12.04
N TYR A 177 -15.63 -8.13 11.48
CA TYR A 177 -14.72 -7.86 10.36
C TYR A 177 -13.27 -8.32 10.62
N SER A 178 -12.80 -8.21 11.87
CA SER A 178 -11.48 -8.66 12.31
C SER A 178 -11.25 -10.16 12.11
N VAL A 179 -12.30 -10.98 12.19
CA VAL A 179 -12.24 -12.43 11.96
C VAL A 179 -12.14 -12.76 10.46
N HIS A 180 -12.67 -11.92 9.57
CA HIS A 180 -12.71 -12.20 8.13
C HIS A 180 -11.40 -11.92 7.39
N LEU A 181 -10.58 -10.98 7.88
CA LEU A 181 -9.20 -10.78 7.42
C LEU A 181 -8.27 -11.94 7.83
N LEU A 182 -8.54 -12.55 8.99
CA LEU A 182 -7.79 -13.70 9.51
C LEU A 182 -8.26 -15.05 8.93
N LEU A 183 -9.49 -15.13 8.41
CA LEU A 183 -10.11 -16.34 7.84
C LEU A 183 -10.15 -16.38 6.30
N ASP A 184 -9.41 -15.51 5.59
CA ASP A 184 -9.39 -15.43 4.13
C ASP A 184 -10.77 -15.16 3.47
N LYS A 185 -11.73 -14.63 4.22
CA LYS A 185 -13.11 -14.43 3.77
C LYS A 185 -13.38 -13.05 3.17
N LEU A 186 -12.44 -12.12 3.22
CA LEU A 186 -12.54 -10.82 2.55
C LEU A 186 -11.16 -10.39 2.03
N MET A 187 -11.09 -9.95 0.78
CA MET A 187 -9.85 -9.41 0.22
C MET A 187 -9.66 -7.96 0.65
N PHE A 188 -8.61 -7.70 1.44
CA PHE A 188 -8.32 -6.37 1.98
C PHE A 188 -8.18 -5.32 0.87
N GLY A 189 -8.86 -4.18 1.02
CA GLY A 189 -8.74 -3.02 0.14
C GLY A 189 -9.23 -3.25 -1.29
N ARG A 190 -10.06 -4.27 -1.52
CA ARG A 190 -10.59 -4.66 -2.85
C ARG A 190 -12.10 -4.72 -2.93
N GLN A 191 -12.80 -4.12 -1.97
CA GLN A 191 -14.25 -4.21 -1.83
C GLN A 191 -14.96 -3.66 -3.07
N LYS A 192 -14.50 -2.54 -3.63
CA LYS A 192 -15.05 -1.99 -4.87
C LYS A 192 -14.87 -2.95 -6.05
N GLU A 193 -13.67 -3.49 -6.26
CA GLU A 193 -13.41 -4.43 -7.33
C GLU A 193 -14.25 -5.71 -7.18
N VAL A 194 -14.37 -6.24 -5.96
CA VAL A 194 -15.25 -7.40 -5.65
C VAL A 194 -16.70 -7.08 -6.03
N GLN A 195 -17.25 -5.95 -5.62
CA GLN A 195 -18.62 -5.57 -5.95
C GLN A 195 -18.82 -5.32 -7.45
N LEU A 196 -17.82 -4.75 -8.14
CA LEU A 196 -17.86 -4.59 -9.59
C LEU A 196 -17.95 -5.94 -10.30
N VAL A 197 -17.12 -6.92 -9.93
CA VAL A 197 -17.17 -8.27 -10.50
C VAL A 197 -18.52 -8.94 -10.20
N ILE A 198 -18.98 -8.91 -8.95
CA ILE A 198 -20.29 -9.49 -8.58
C ILE A 198 -21.44 -8.83 -9.34
N SER A 199 -21.41 -7.51 -9.51
CA SER A 199 -22.43 -6.78 -10.26
C SER A 199 -22.44 -7.19 -11.73
N PHE A 200 -21.27 -7.33 -12.36
CA PHE A 200 -21.14 -7.81 -13.73
C PHE A 200 -21.69 -9.24 -13.89
N LEU A 201 -21.34 -10.13 -12.96
CA LEU A 201 -21.76 -11.53 -13.01
C LEU A 201 -23.28 -11.70 -12.87
N ARG A 202 -23.94 -10.81 -12.11
CA ARG A 202 -25.39 -10.86 -11.88
C ARG A 202 -26.22 -10.06 -12.89
N GLN A 203 -25.58 -9.26 -13.74
CA GLN A 203 -26.31 -8.49 -14.75
C GLN A 203 -27.02 -9.42 -15.74
N PRO A 204 -28.34 -9.22 -15.97
CA PRO A 204 -29.07 -9.99 -16.98
C PRO A 204 -28.44 -9.77 -18.35
N GLU A 205 -28.51 -10.78 -19.22
CA GLU A 205 -28.02 -10.65 -20.59
C GLU A 205 -28.76 -9.50 -21.31
N VAL A 206 -27.99 -8.55 -21.82
CA VAL A 206 -28.50 -7.55 -22.77
C VAL A 206 -28.68 -8.25 -24.10
N CYS A 207 -29.84 -8.11 -24.74
CA CYS A 207 -30.18 -8.75 -26.01
C CYS A 207 -29.04 -8.61 -27.04
N GLY A 208 -28.28 -9.70 -27.23
CA GLY A 208 -27.13 -9.82 -28.11
C GLY A 208 -26.63 -11.27 -28.13
N ASN A 209 -26.23 -11.77 -29.29
CA ASN A 209 -25.87 -13.17 -29.53
C ASN A 209 -24.49 -13.58 -28.98
N GLY A 210 -24.16 -13.30 -27.70
CA GLY A 210 -22.87 -13.71 -27.16
C GLY A 210 -22.70 -13.65 -25.65
N VAL A 211 -21.79 -14.49 -25.15
CA VAL A 211 -21.37 -14.53 -23.74
C VAL A 211 -20.68 -13.22 -23.35
N SER A 212 -21.12 -12.62 -22.25
CA SER A 212 -20.48 -11.41 -21.72
C SER A 212 -19.09 -11.73 -21.16
N VAL A 213 -18.10 -10.87 -21.45
CA VAL A 213 -16.72 -11.02 -20.99
C VAL A 213 -16.32 -9.87 -20.07
N LEU A 214 -15.56 -10.18 -19.02
CA LEU A 214 -14.93 -9.22 -18.12
C LEU A 214 -13.41 -9.43 -18.13
N HIS A 215 -12.66 -8.37 -18.40
CA HIS A 215 -11.21 -8.38 -18.29
C HIS A 215 -10.77 -7.87 -16.92
N ILE A 216 -9.89 -8.62 -16.27
CA ILE A 216 -9.23 -8.25 -15.02
C ILE A 216 -7.74 -8.16 -15.32
N VAL A 217 -7.24 -6.93 -15.46
CA VAL A 217 -5.88 -6.66 -15.94
C VAL A 217 -5.06 -6.03 -14.83
N GLY A 218 -3.81 -6.41 -14.71
CA GLY A 218 -2.91 -5.80 -13.74
C GLY A 218 -1.58 -6.54 -13.68
N VAL A 219 -0.55 -5.86 -13.18
CA VAL A 219 0.81 -6.40 -13.09
C VAL A 219 0.89 -7.75 -12.36
N ALA A 220 1.99 -8.49 -12.58
CA ALA A 220 2.20 -9.78 -11.94
C ALA A 220 2.09 -9.66 -10.40
N ARG A 221 1.42 -10.63 -9.77
CA ARG A 221 1.27 -10.76 -8.30
C ARG A 221 0.50 -9.62 -7.60
N VAL A 222 -0.30 -8.85 -8.33
CA VAL A 222 -1.20 -7.83 -7.74
C VAL A 222 -2.44 -8.40 -7.05
N GLY A 223 -2.69 -9.71 -7.20
CA GLY A 223 -3.82 -10.42 -6.59
C GLY A 223 -5.01 -10.70 -7.51
N LYS A 224 -4.83 -10.75 -8.83
CA LYS A 224 -5.94 -11.02 -9.78
C LYS A 224 -6.61 -12.37 -9.54
N SER A 225 -5.84 -13.46 -9.50
CA SER A 225 -6.38 -14.80 -9.28
C SER A 225 -6.97 -14.91 -7.87
N THR A 226 -6.40 -14.23 -6.88
CA THR A 226 -6.97 -14.12 -5.52
C THR A 226 -8.34 -13.41 -5.54
N LEU A 227 -8.48 -12.30 -6.27
CA LEU A 227 -9.76 -11.58 -6.42
C LEU A 227 -10.82 -12.48 -7.06
N VAL A 228 -10.48 -13.14 -8.17
CA VAL A 228 -11.43 -14.03 -8.86
C VAL A 228 -11.81 -15.20 -7.98
N ASN A 229 -10.84 -15.86 -7.36
CA ASN A 229 -11.09 -16.96 -6.44
C ASN A 229 -12.01 -16.51 -5.30
N HIS A 230 -11.77 -15.33 -4.72
CA HIS A 230 -12.61 -14.77 -3.67
C HIS A 230 -14.06 -14.54 -4.12
N VAL A 231 -14.26 -13.98 -5.33
CA VAL A 231 -15.59 -13.77 -5.90
C VAL A 231 -16.29 -15.11 -6.20
N CYS A 232 -15.58 -16.11 -6.72
CA CYS A 232 -16.12 -17.44 -6.99
C CYS A 232 -16.56 -18.18 -5.71
N HIS A 233 -15.96 -17.86 -4.55
CA HIS A 233 -16.37 -18.40 -3.25
C HIS A 233 -17.60 -17.68 -2.66
N ASN A 234 -18.00 -16.53 -3.21
CA ASN A 234 -19.16 -15.79 -2.73
C ASN A 234 -20.45 -16.58 -2.99
N GLU A 235 -21.27 -16.79 -1.95
CA GLU A 235 -22.52 -17.56 -2.03
C GLU A 235 -23.43 -17.08 -3.16
N ARG A 236 -23.54 -15.76 -3.37
CA ARG A 236 -24.41 -15.18 -4.41
C ARG A 236 -23.94 -15.49 -5.82
N VAL A 237 -22.65 -15.76 -6.00
CA VAL A 237 -22.08 -16.18 -7.28
C VAL A 237 -22.23 -17.68 -7.43
N ARG A 238 -21.92 -18.45 -6.38
CA ARG A 238 -22.08 -19.91 -6.37
C ARG A 238 -23.51 -20.35 -6.61
N ASP A 239 -24.49 -19.63 -6.09
CA ASP A 239 -25.91 -19.92 -6.28
C ASP A 239 -26.43 -19.50 -7.67
N HIS A 240 -25.70 -18.61 -8.36
CA HIS A 240 -26.11 -18.07 -9.66
C HIS A 240 -25.68 -18.95 -10.85
N PHE A 241 -24.57 -19.69 -10.72
CA PHE A 241 -24.01 -20.52 -11.78
C PHE A 241 -24.06 -22.00 -11.42
N SER A 242 -24.44 -22.86 -12.36
CA SER A 242 -24.42 -24.32 -12.18
C SER A 242 -23.01 -24.89 -12.15
N SER A 243 -22.05 -24.23 -12.81
CA SER A 243 -20.66 -24.67 -12.86
C SER A 243 -19.72 -23.47 -12.92
N ILE A 244 -18.53 -23.64 -12.34
CA ILE A 244 -17.42 -22.69 -12.46
C ILE A 244 -16.23 -23.48 -12.99
N VAL A 245 -15.67 -23.04 -14.12
CA VAL A 245 -14.57 -23.71 -14.83
C VAL A 245 -13.37 -22.76 -14.87
N PHE A 246 -12.20 -23.26 -14.49
CA PHE A 246 -10.93 -22.54 -14.57
C PHE A 246 -10.12 -23.11 -15.72
N LEU A 247 -9.62 -22.24 -16.60
CA LEU A 247 -8.81 -22.59 -17.77
C LEU A 247 -7.51 -21.80 -17.72
N SER A 248 -6.39 -22.48 -17.88
CA SER A 248 -5.12 -21.86 -18.23
C SER A 248 -5.07 -21.52 -19.72
N ARG A 249 -3.98 -20.86 -20.16
CA ARG A 249 -3.71 -20.70 -21.59
C ARG A 249 -3.58 -22.05 -22.29
N ASP A 250 -2.81 -22.96 -21.71
CA ASP A 250 -2.55 -24.27 -22.30
C ASP A 250 -3.88 -25.03 -22.50
N ASP A 251 -4.77 -25.01 -21.49
CA ASP A 251 -6.10 -25.61 -21.60
C ASP A 251 -6.95 -24.99 -22.72
N LEU A 252 -6.79 -23.68 -22.98
CA LEU A 252 -7.51 -22.97 -24.02
C LEU A 252 -7.01 -23.34 -25.42
N GLU A 253 -5.70 -23.54 -25.56
CA GLU A 253 -5.05 -23.89 -26.82
C GLU A 253 -5.29 -25.38 -27.16
N ASP A 254 -5.20 -26.26 -26.15
CA ASP A 254 -5.38 -27.73 -26.23
C ASP A 254 -6.84 -28.20 -26.34
N MET A 255 -7.81 -27.29 -26.21
CA MET A 255 -9.26 -27.54 -26.41
C MET A 255 -9.64 -28.17 -27.77
N GLY A 256 -8.67 -28.36 -28.67
CA GLY A 256 -8.84 -29.16 -29.89
C GLY A 256 -8.94 -30.68 -29.65
N ASP A 257 -8.37 -31.21 -28.56
CA ASP A 257 -8.19 -32.67 -28.40
C ASP A 257 -9.03 -33.32 -27.29
N HIS A 258 -9.51 -32.58 -26.28
CA HIS A 258 -10.28 -33.14 -25.16
C HIS A 258 -11.58 -32.37 -24.88
N HIS A 259 -12.72 -33.04 -25.06
CA HIS A 259 -14.06 -32.51 -24.82
C HIS A 259 -14.44 -32.37 -23.33
N ASP A 260 -13.59 -32.80 -22.40
CA ASP A 260 -13.87 -32.84 -20.95
C ASP A 260 -12.89 -31.95 -20.19
N LEU A 261 -13.18 -30.65 -20.15
CA LEU A 261 -12.55 -29.74 -19.19
C LEU A 261 -13.15 -29.98 -17.80
N MET A 262 -12.27 -30.27 -16.85
CA MET A 262 -12.59 -30.68 -15.48
C MET A 262 -13.52 -29.66 -14.79
N VAL A 263 -14.78 -30.09 -14.57
CA VAL A 263 -15.79 -29.32 -13.86
C VAL A 263 -15.45 -29.28 -12.37
N SER A 264 -15.16 -28.09 -11.84
CA SER A 264 -15.11 -27.89 -10.39
C SER A 264 -16.55 -27.75 -9.88
N HIS A 265 -16.99 -28.67 -9.03
CA HIS A 265 -18.37 -28.81 -8.54
C HIS A 265 -19.01 -27.51 -7.98
N GLY A 266 -20.27 -27.27 -8.36
CA GLY A 266 -21.25 -26.39 -7.70
C GLY A 266 -22.67 -26.94 -7.89
N SER A 267 -23.49 -26.94 -6.83
CA SER A 267 -24.80 -27.62 -6.75
C SER A 267 -25.98 -26.66 -7.01
N ARG A 268 -27.12 -27.23 -7.48
CA ARG A 268 -28.52 -26.76 -7.37
C ARG A 268 -28.95 -25.42 -8.01
N ALA A 269 -28.19 -24.82 -8.93
CA ALA A 269 -28.73 -23.74 -9.75
C ALA A 269 -29.78 -24.27 -10.75
N SER A 270 -30.95 -23.63 -10.82
CA SER A 270 -32.11 -24.02 -11.65
C SER A 270 -31.98 -23.71 -13.14
N ARG A 271 -30.84 -23.14 -13.57
CA ARG A 271 -30.56 -22.70 -14.94
C ARG A 271 -29.11 -23.07 -15.25
N GLY A 272 -28.88 -23.87 -16.30
CA GLY A 272 -27.57 -24.42 -16.68
C GLY A 272 -26.50 -23.41 -17.16
N SER A 273 -26.43 -22.21 -16.57
CA SER A 273 -25.41 -21.19 -16.83
C SER A 273 -24.07 -21.57 -16.20
N SER A 274 -22.98 -21.26 -16.90
CA SER A 274 -21.61 -21.56 -16.48
C SER A 274 -20.79 -20.27 -16.35
N LEU A 275 -19.90 -20.22 -15.36
CA LEU A 275 -18.87 -19.19 -15.26
C LEU A 275 -17.53 -19.78 -15.71
N VAL A 276 -16.91 -19.19 -16.73
CA VAL A 276 -15.58 -19.58 -17.20
C VAL A 276 -14.57 -18.53 -16.75
N VAL A 277 -13.50 -18.97 -16.11
CA VAL A 277 -12.37 -18.14 -15.69
C VAL A 277 -11.16 -18.55 -16.52
N VAL A 278 -10.67 -17.66 -17.37
CA VAL A 278 -9.46 -17.87 -18.17
C VAL A 278 -8.30 -17.12 -17.53
N ASP A 279 -7.29 -17.84 -17.06
CA ASP A 279 -6.09 -17.27 -16.46
C ASP A 279 -4.93 -17.16 -17.46
N LEU A 280 -4.75 -15.96 -18.00
CA LEU A 280 -3.62 -15.56 -18.85
C LEU A 280 -2.58 -14.78 -18.05
N SER A 281 -2.60 -14.89 -16.72
CA SER A 281 -1.80 -14.03 -15.85
C SER A 281 -0.33 -14.40 -15.81
N GLU A 282 0.15 -15.37 -16.59
CA GLU A 282 1.58 -15.65 -16.78
C GLU A 282 2.11 -15.09 -18.10
N ASP A 283 1.29 -15.13 -19.15
CA ASP A 283 1.67 -14.81 -20.52
C ASP A 283 1.41 -13.36 -20.90
N GLN A 284 2.27 -12.83 -21.77
CA GLN A 284 2.13 -11.48 -22.32
C GLN A 284 1.63 -11.49 -23.77
N GLU A 285 1.70 -12.64 -24.43
CA GLU A 285 1.27 -12.79 -25.81
C GLU A 285 -0.26 -12.77 -25.93
N PRO A 286 -0.80 -12.28 -27.06
CA PRO A 286 -2.22 -12.39 -27.36
C PRO A 286 -2.71 -13.84 -27.33
N VAL A 287 -3.99 -14.03 -27.01
CA VAL A 287 -4.65 -15.33 -27.17
C VAL A 287 -4.86 -15.59 -28.66
N ASP A 288 -4.60 -16.83 -29.10
CA ASP A 288 -4.94 -17.29 -30.45
C ASP A 288 -6.44 -17.09 -30.73
N GLU A 289 -6.75 -16.40 -31.82
CA GLU A 289 -8.15 -16.10 -32.19
C GLU A 289 -8.95 -17.37 -32.46
N GLY A 290 -8.31 -18.42 -32.97
CA GLY A 290 -8.92 -19.72 -33.20
C GLY A 290 -9.36 -20.37 -31.89
N ALA A 291 -8.45 -20.46 -30.92
CA ALA A 291 -8.69 -20.98 -29.58
C ALA A 291 -9.80 -20.21 -28.86
N TRP A 292 -9.77 -18.88 -28.91
CA TRP A 292 -10.82 -18.04 -28.35
C TRP A 292 -12.19 -18.28 -29.00
N ARG A 293 -12.23 -18.42 -30.33
CA ARG A 293 -13.46 -18.73 -31.08
C ARG A 293 -14.02 -20.11 -30.74
N ARG A 294 -13.15 -21.11 -30.53
CA ARG A 294 -13.54 -22.45 -30.07
C ARG A 294 -14.19 -22.39 -28.68
N LEU A 295 -13.56 -21.68 -27.72
CA LEU A 295 -14.13 -21.50 -26.39
C LEU A 295 -15.51 -20.84 -26.43
N ARG A 296 -15.66 -19.73 -27.18
CA ARG A 296 -16.97 -19.06 -27.31
C ARG A 296 -18.05 -19.94 -27.95
N SER A 297 -17.64 -20.86 -28.83
CA SER A 297 -18.54 -21.80 -29.50
C SER A 297 -18.85 -23.05 -28.67
N SER A 298 -18.12 -23.28 -27.58
CA SER A 298 -18.28 -24.43 -26.70
C SER A 298 -19.65 -24.47 -26.01
N THR A 299 -20.10 -25.66 -25.64
CA THR A 299 -21.38 -25.87 -24.93
C THR A 299 -21.45 -25.10 -23.61
N ILE A 300 -20.33 -24.97 -22.89
CA ILE A 300 -20.19 -24.23 -21.62
C ILE A 300 -20.59 -22.75 -21.81
N CYS A 301 -20.18 -22.16 -22.93
CA CYS A 301 -20.47 -20.78 -23.27
C CYS A 301 -21.85 -20.59 -23.92
N ARG A 302 -22.46 -21.63 -24.49
CA ARG A 302 -23.75 -21.49 -25.20
C ARG A 302 -24.96 -21.39 -24.27
N SER A 303 -24.82 -21.78 -23.00
CA SER A 303 -25.89 -21.65 -22.03
C SER A 303 -26.23 -20.18 -21.77
N ARG A 304 -27.53 -19.85 -21.84
CA ARG A 304 -28.00 -18.49 -21.49
C ARG A 304 -27.64 -18.16 -20.06
N GLY A 305 -27.07 -16.99 -19.86
CA GLY A 305 -26.59 -16.50 -18.58
C GLY A 305 -25.13 -16.87 -18.28
N SER A 306 -24.44 -17.61 -19.16
CA SER A 306 -23.00 -17.88 -19.00
C SER A 306 -22.19 -16.59 -19.09
N LYS A 307 -21.08 -16.53 -18.36
CA LYS A 307 -20.18 -15.37 -18.29
C LYS A 307 -18.72 -15.84 -18.36
N ILE A 308 -17.84 -15.00 -18.92
CA ILE A 308 -16.39 -15.26 -18.93
C ILE A 308 -15.67 -14.15 -18.17
N ILE A 309 -14.73 -14.55 -17.30
CA ILE A 309 -13.73 -13.66 -16.70
C ILE A 309 -12.38 -14.02 -17.30
N VAL A 310 -11.60 -13.03 -17.72
CA VAL A 310 -10.24 -13.21 -18.21
C VAL A 310 -9.28 -12.44 -17.31
N THR A 311 -8.32 -13.11 -16.67
CA THR A 311 -7.25 -12.46 -15.90
C THR A 311 -5.99 -12.35 -16.74
N SER A 312 -5.36 -11.17 -16.78
CA SER A 312 -4.14 -10.97 -17.56
C SER A 312 -3.16 -9.95 -16.97
N ARG A 313 -1.88 -10.04 -17.34
CA ARG A 313 -0.83 -9.06 -16.98
C ARG A 313 -0.87 -7.77 -17.78
N SER A 314 -1.42 -7.82 -19.00
CA SER A 314 -1.33 -6.73 -19.97
C SER A 314 -2.65 -6.56 -20.70
N MET A 315 -2.97 -5.32 -21.03
CA MET A 315 -4.07 -5.03 -21.95
C MET A 315 -3.82 -5.63 -23.33
N GLU A 316 -2.55 -5.78 -23.74
CA GLU A 316 -2.14 -6.38 -25.02
C GLU A 316 -2.66 -7.81 -25.17
N ALA A 317 -2.44 -8.65 -24.15
CA ALA A 317 -2.77 -10.06 -24.16
C ALA A 317 -4.28 -10.34 -24.30
N VAL A 318 -5.12 -9.36 -23.94
CA VAL A 318 -6.59 -9.45 -24.05
C VAL A 318 -7.15 -8.70 -25.26
N ARG A 319 -6.32 -8.12 -26.13
CA ARG A 319 -6.80 -7.37 -27.30
C ARG A 319 -7.56 -8.25 -28.29
N SER A 320 -7.07 -9.47 -28.55
CA SER A 320 -7.69 -10.42 -29.48
C SER A 320 -9.07 -10.93 -29.01
N ILE A 321 -9.39 -10.74 -27.73
CA ILE A 321 -10.65 -11.19 -27.11
C ILE A 321 -11.83 -10.23 -27.42
N GLY A 322 -11.50 -9.02 -27.90
CA GLY A 322 -12.45 -7.96 -28.26
C GLY A 322 -12.73 -6.98 -27.12
N GLN A 323 -13.62 -6.01 -27.38
CA GLN A 323 -13.99 -4.99 -26.38
C GLN A 323 -14.84 -5.62 -25.26
N ALA A 324 -14.39 -5.45 -24.02
CA ALA A 324 -15.05 -5.96 -22.82
C ALA A 324 -14.94 -4.95 -21.68
N HIS A 325 -15.79 -5.09 -20.67
CA HIS A 325 -15.62 -4.33 -19.42
C HIS A 325 -14.27 -4.71 -18.81
N THR A 326 -13.50 -3.72 -18.34
CA THR A 326 -12.14 -3.94 -17.85
C THR A 326 -11.98 -3.37 -16.46
N ILE A 327 -11.48 -4.18 -15.54
CA ILE A 327 -11.08 -3.78 -14.18
C ILE A 327 -9.56 -3.84 -14.11
N GLU A 328 -8.94 -2.68 -13.84
CA GLU A 328 -7.48 -2.57 -13.66
C GLU A 328 -7.13 -2.72 -12.17
N LEU A 329 -6.35 -3.76 -11.82
CA LEU A 329 -5.82 -3.94 -10.47
C LEU A 329 -4.42 -3.33 -10.36
N LYS A 330 -4.27 -2.40 -9.43
CA LYS A 330 -3.01 -1.75 -9.04
C LYS A 330 -2.59 -2.19 -7.65
N PHE A 331 -1.30 -2.21 -7.33
CA PHE A 331 -0.87 -2.46 -5.95
C PHE A 331 -1.50 -1.44 -5.00
N LEU A 332 -1.69 -1.86 -3.74
CA LEU A 332 -2.12 -0.95 -2.68
C LEU A 332 -1.11 0.19 -2.54
N ARG A 333 -1.61 1.38 -2.22
CA ARG A 333 -0.77 2.50 -1.81
C ARG A 333 -0.03 2.15 -0.52
N GLU A 334 1.06 2.87 -0.24
CA GLU A 334 1.93 2.60 0.90
C GLU A 334 1.21 2.66 2.25
N ASP A 335 0.34 3.65 2.43
CA ASP A 335 -0.52 3.82 3.59
C ASP A 335 -1.52 2.67 3.78
N ALA A 336 -2.24 2.30 2.72
CA ALA A 336 -3.17 1.16 2.73
C ALA A 336 -2.43 -0.18 2.97
N TYR A 337 -1.27 -0.35 2.35
CA TYR A 337 -0.45 -1.55 2.52
C TYR A 337 0.15 -1.64 3.92
N TRP A 338 0.57 -0.52 4.51
CA TRP A 338 1.02 -0.47 5.89
C TRP A 338 -0.11 -0.87 6.84
N TYR A 339 -1.31 -0.33 6.65
CA TYR A 339 -2.47 -0.70 7.48
C TYR A 339 -2.74 -2.22 7.42
N PHE A 340 -2.72 -2.80 6.22
CA PHE A 340 -2.82 -4.24 6.01
C PHE A 340 -1.69 -5.02 6.68
N PHE A 341 -0.44 -4.60 6.46
CA PHE A 341 0.74 -5.28 6.96
C PHE A 341 0.82 -5.23 8.48
N LYS A 342 0.45 -4.11 9.10
CA LYS A 342 0.40 -3.93 10.57
C LYS A 342 -0.54 -4.96 11.18
N GLY A 343 -1.76 -5.08 10.65
CA GLY A 343 -2.72 -6.08 11.11
C GLY A 343 -2.18 -7.51 10.98
N LEU A 344 -1.53 -7.84 9.86
CA LEU A 344 -0.90 -9.15 9.69
C LEU A 344 0.27 -9.37 10.67
N ALA A 345 1.18 -8.42 10.80
CA ALA A 345 2.42 -8.58 11.56
C ALA A 345 2.16 -8.82 13.05
N PHE A 346 1.14 -8.16 13.62
CA PHE A 346 0.82 -8.25 15.04
C PHE A 346 -0.29 -9.25 15.36
N GLY A 347 -1.17 -9.57 14.41
CA GLY A 347 -2.28 -10.49 14.62
C GLY A 347 -3.20 -9.96 15.73
N SER A 348 -3.25 -10.66 16.87
CA SER A 348 -4.04 -10.26 18.03
C SER A 348 -3.28 -9.38 19.04
N ALA A 349 -1.96 -9.20 18.88
CA ALA A 349 -1.19 -8.31 19.74
C ALA A 349 -1.46 -6.84 19.39
N ASP A 350 -1.46 -5.95 20.38
CA ASP A 350 -1.61 -4.53 20.15
C ASP A 350 -0.26 -3.91 19.73
N PRO A 351 -0.14 -3.29 18.55
CA PRO A 351 1.07 -2.59 18.15
C PRO A 351 1.48 -1.45 19.11
N GLU A 352 0.52 -0.84 19.82
CA GLU A 352 0.78 0.27 20.75
C GLU A 352 1.56 -0.17 21.99
N ASP A 353 1.42 -1.42 22.42
CA ASP A 353 2.21 -2.01 23.51
C ASP A 353 3.66 -2.31 23.10
N HIS A 354 3.95 -2.23 21.79
CA HIS A 354 5.22 -2.64 21.20
C HIS A 354 5.78 -1.62 20.20
N PRO A 355 5.99 -0.35 20.57
CA PRO A 355 6.34 0.74 19.63
C PRO A 355 7.65 0.48 18.86
N LYS A 356 8.62 -0.20 19.48
CA LYS A 356 9.87 -0.60 18.82
C LYS A 356 9.64 -1.67 17.74
N LEU A 357 8.79 -2.66 18.01
CA LEU A 357 8.40 -3.67 17.02
C LEU A 357 7.63 -3.01 15.88
N ALA A 358 6.72 -2.08 16.20
CA ALA A 358 5.90 -1.39 15.21
C ALA A 358 6.74 -0.54 14.26
N SER A 359 7.78 0.14 14.77
CA SER A 359 8.77 0.85 13.97
C SER A 359 9.52 -0.08 12.98
N ILE A 360 9.98 -1.24 13.45
CA ILE A 360 10.66 -2.23 12.60
C ILE A 360 9.70 -2.81 11.55
N ALA A 361 8.46 -3.12 11.93
CA ALA A 361 7.43 -3.60 11.02
C ALA A 361 7.14 -2.59 9.91
N MET A 362 7.07 -1.30 10.25
CA MET A 362 6.86 -0.23 9.26
C MET A 362 8.00 -0.21 8.23
N ASP A 363 9.24 -0.30 8.69
CA ASP A 363 10.41 -0.42 7.81
C ASP A 363 10.36 -1.68 6.94
N ILE A 364 9.94 -2.83 7.48
CA ILE A 364 9.78 -4.07 6.71
C ILE A 364 8.70 -3.89 5.62
N SER A 365 7.56 -3.29 5.95
CA SER A 365 6.48 -3.06 4.99
C SER A 365 6.94 -2.21 3.79
N ALA A 366 7.74 -1.17 4.05
CA ALA A 366 8.30 -0.32 2.99
C ALA A 366 9.25 -1.09 2.05
N GLU A 367 10.04 -2.04 2.55
CA GLU A 367 10.91 -2.89 1.72
C GLU A 367 10.12 -3.85 0.80
N GLN A 368 8.89 -4.24 1.17
CA GLN A 368 8.07 -5.18 0.40
C GLN A 368 7.37 -4.57 -0.83
N LYS A 369 7.40 -3.23 -0.98
CA LYS A 369 6.78 -2.49 -2.11
C LYS A 369 5.34 -2.93 -2.43
N GLY A 370 4.51 -3.23 -1.44
CA GLY A 370 3.12 -3.62 -1.68
C GLY A 370 2.91 -5.10 -2.03
N SER A 371 3.90 -5.97 -1.84
CA SER A 371 3.76 -7.41 -2.13
C SER A 371 2.89 -8.13 -1.10
N PHE A 372 1.74 -8.68 -1.50
CA PHE A 372 0.87 -9.48 -0.61
C PHE A 372 1.53 -10.80 -0.16
N ILE A 373 2.21 -11.49 -1.09
CA ILE A 373 2.96 -12.72 -0.78
C ILE A 373 4.10 -12.39 0.19
N GLY A 374 4.84 -11.30 -0.09
CA GLY A 374 5.89 -10.80 0.78
C GLY A 374 5.39 -10.46 2.19
N ALA A 375 4.25 -9.78 2.29
CA ALA A 375 3.58 -9.50 3.55
C ALA A 375 3.23 -10.78 4.32
N SER A 376 2.66 -11.78 3.64
CA SER A 376 2.24 -13.04 4.26
C SER A 376 3.44 -13.81 4.82
N ILE A 377 4.53 -13.89 4.06
CA ILE A 377 5.77 -14.53 4.51
C ILE A 377 6.36 -13.75 5.68
N ALA A 378 6.61 -12.45 5.51
CA ALA A 378 7.25 -11.63 6.53
C ALA A 378 6.46 -11.61 7.86
N SER A 379 5.14 -11.40 7.79
CA SER A 379 4.28 -11.40 8.98
C SER A 379 4.25 -12.76 9.68
N SER A 380 4.22 -13.86 8.93
CA SER A 380 4.28 -15.21 9.51
C SER A 380 5.57 -15.44 10.29
N LEU A 381 6.71 -15.04 9.72
CA LEU A 381 7.99 -15.09 10.42
C LEU A 381 7.98 -14.20 11.66
N MET A 382 7.51 -12.96 11.53
CA MET A 382 7.46 -12.00 12.63
C MET A 382 6.60 -12.49 13.80
N ARG A 383 5.42 -13.07 13.54
CA ARG A 383 4.53 -13.66 14.56
C ARG A 383 5.11 -14.88 15.27
N SER A 384 6.07 -15.58 14.65
CA SER A 384 6.74 -16.72 15.30
C SER A 384 7.61 -16.34 16.49
N ASN A 385 8.04 -15.07 16.55
CA ASN A 385 8.87 -14.55 17.63
C ASN A 385 8.74 -13.03 17.71
N LEU A 386 7.98 -12.53 18.70
CA LEU A 386 7.77 -11.11 18.99
C LEU A 386 8.96 -10.49 19.72
N ASP A 387 10.16 -10.63 19.15
CA ASP A 387 11.40 -10.06 19.66
C ASP A 387 11.99 -9.02 18.69
N ALA A 388 12.40 -7.87 19.23
CA ALA A 388 12.88 -6.75 18.42
C ALA A 388 14.21 -7.05 17.73
N HIS A 389 15.08 -7.86 18.34
CA HIS A 389 16.33 -8.26 17.72
C HIS A 389 16.07 -9.24 16.55
N PHE A 390 15.16 -10.19 16.73
CA PHE A 390 14.71 -11.09 15.67
C PHE A 390 14.10 -10.33 14.48
N TRP A 391 13.18 -9.39 14.73
CA TRP A 391 12.58 -8.58 13.67
C TRP A 391 13.61 -7.69 12.96
N SER A 392 14.56 -7.12 13.72
CA SER A 392 15.67 -6.34 13.15
C SER A 392 16.56 -7.19 12.24
N ARG A 393 16.80 -8.45 12.58
CA ARG A 393 17.54 -9.40 11.74
C ARG A 393 16.79 -9.72 10.44
N ILE A 394 15.46 -9.90 10.50
CA ILE A 394 14.63 -10.06 9.29
C ILE A 394 14.81 -8.85 8.37
N LEU A 395 14.64 -7.63 8.92
CA LEU A 395 14.77 -6.39 8.17
C LEU A 395 16.16 -6.21 7.56
N LYS A 396 17.23 -6.47 8.34
CA LYS A 396 18.61 -6.41 7.86
C LYS A 396 18.82 -7.32 6.64
N ASN A 397 18.38 -8.55 6.76
CA ASN A 397 18.53 -9.55 5.71
C ASN A 397 17.72 -9.19 4.44
N MET A 398 16.50 -8.64 4.59
CA MET A 398 15.71 -8.12 3.47
C MET A 398 16.42 -6.96 2.76
N ARG A 399 17.03 -6.04 3.53
CA ARG A 399 17.80 -4.92 2.95
C ARG A 399 19.03 -5.40 2.19
N GLU A 400 19.76 -6.37 2.74
CA GLU A 400 20.91 -6.99 2.05
C GLU A 400 20.48 -7.69 0.75
N TYR A 401 19.35 -8.41 0.78
CA TYR A 401 18.74 -9.04 -0.38
C TYR A 401 18.40 -8.01 -1.47
N THR A 402 17.75 -6.92 -1.08
CA THR A 402 17.42 -5.81 -1.98
C THR A 402 18.68 -5.15 -2.53
N GLN A 403 19.69 -4.90 -1.70
CA GLN A 403 20.94 -4.24 -2.10
C GLN A 403 21.72 -5.08 -3.11
N LYS A 404 21.85 -6.39 -2.87
CA LYS A 404 22.48 -7.32 -3.81
C LYS A 404 21.76 -7.35 -5.16
N HIS A 405 20.41 -7.33 -5.18
CA HIS A 405 19.65 -7.25 -6.43
C HIS A 405 19.88 -5.92 -7.17
N ARG A 406 19.94 -4.80 -6.44
CA ARG A 406 20.30 -3.51 -7.05
C ARG A 406 21.71 -3.52 -7.62
N GLY A 407 22.67 -4.16 -6.94
CA GLY A 407 24.04 -4.31 -7.42
C GLY A 407 24.16 -5.18 -8.67
N LEU A 408 23.44 -6.30 -8.72
CA LEU A 408 23.51 -7.27 -9.84
C LEU A 408 22.65 -6.88 -11.05
N PHE A 409 21.45 -6.36 -10.81
CA PHE A 409 20.43 -6.15 -11.85
C PHE A 409 19.98 -4.69 -12.00
N GLY A 410 20.55 -3.77 -11.21
CA GLY A 410 20.18 -2.34 -11.23
C GLY A 410 18.77 -2.02 -10.72
N LYS A 411 18.01 -3.03 -10.25
CA LYS A 411 16.58 -2.91 -9.91
C LYS A 411 16.23 -3.62 -8.61
N HIS A 412 15.10 -3.24 -8.03
CA HIS A 412 14.54 -3.92 -6.86
C HIS A 412 14.05 -5.34 -7.22
N PRO A 413 14.18 -6.35 -6.34
CA PRO A 413 13.70 -7.70 -6.61
C PRO A 413 12.20 -7.75 -6.94
N HIS A 414 11.36 -7.02 -6.20
CA HIS A 414 9.93 -6.92 -6.53
C HIS A 414 9.66 -6.27 -7.90
N ASP A 415 10.50 -5.34 -8.36
CA ASP A 415 10.34 -4.74 -9.70
C ASP A 415 10.76 -5.69 -10.82
N LEU A 416 11.73 -6.57 -10.54
CA LEU A 416 12.10 -7.68 -11.44
C LEU A 416 11.00 -8.73 -11.51
N LEU A 417 10.48 -9.18 -10.36
CA LEU A 417 9.37 -10.13 -10.28
C LEU A 417 8.12 -9.64 -11.01
N ARG A 418 7.81 -8.33 -10.94
CA ARG A 418 6.69 -7.70 -11.66
C ARG A 418 6.81 -7.83 -13.18
N LYS A 419 8.05 -7.90 -13.69
CA LYS A 419 8.39 -8.04 -15.11
C LYS A 419 8.75 -9.48 -15.49
N ASN A 420 8.45 -10.45 -14.61
CA ASN A 420 8.79 -11.86 -14.77
C ASN A 420 10.30 -12.13 -14.97
N HIS A 421 11.15 -11.21 -14.51
CA HIS A 421 12.59 -11.44 -14.51
C HIS A 421 12.97 -12.37 -13.35
N PRO A 422 14.00 -13.22 -13.55
CA PRO A 422 14.48 -14.09 -12.49
C PRO A 422 14.98 -13.27 -11.31
N VAL A 423 14.72 -13.78 -10.11
CA VAL A 423 15.30 -13.28 -8.87
C VAL A 423 15.96 -14.45 -8.16
N TYR A 424 17.06 -14.19 -7.47
CA TYR A 424 17.60 -15.22 -6.61
C TYR A 424 16.74 -15.33 -5.34
N LEU A 425 16.67 -16.53 -4.78
CA LEU A 425 15.94 -16.79 -3.55
C LEU A 425 16.76 -16.33 -2.34
N TRP A 426 16.07 -15.64 -1.44
CA TRP A 426 16.60 -15.24 -0.15
C TRP A 426 16.58 -16.44 0.82
N ARG A 427 17.61 -16.53 1.67
CA ARG A 427 17.68 -17.47 2.80
C ARG A 427 18.12 -16.73 4.07
N LEU A 428 17.47 -17.04 5.19
CA LEU A 428 17.79 -16.47 6.52
C LEU A 428 19.06 -17.03 7.16
N ALA A 429 19.53 -18.18 6.69
CA ALA A 429 20.77 -18.81 7.08
C ALA A 429 21.92 -18.30 6.19
N GLU A 430 23.06 -18.02 6.80
CA GLU A 430 24.30 -17.71 6.09
C GLU A 430 24.71 -18.93 5.25
N SER A 431 24.51 -18.85 3.93
CA SER A 431 24.97 -19.88 3.01
C SER A 431 25.53 -19.24 1.74
N SER A 432 26.65 -19.75 1.25
CA SER A 432 27.29 -19.32 0.00
C SER A 432 26.56 -19.77 -1.28
N LYS A 433 25.48 -20.54 -1.15
CA LYS A 433 24.73 -21.10 -2.28
C LYS A 433 23.63 -20.12 -2.73
N ILE A 434 23.69 -19.70 -4.00
CA ILE A 434 22.68 -18.87 -4.65
C ILE A 434 21.75 -19.78 -5.44
N PHE A 435 20.45 -19.74 -5.15
CA PHE A 435 19.42 -20.40 -5.96
C PHE A 435 18.72 -19.34 -6.82
N MET A 436 18.74 -19.48 -8.14
CA MET A 436 17.88 -18.68 -9.01
C MET A 436 16.54 -19.37 -9.20
N CYS A 437 15.46 -18.66 -8.90
CA CYS A 437 14.13 -19.11 -9.29
C CYS A 437 13.78 -18.54 -10.64
N TYR A 438 13.55 -19.43 -11.60
CA TYR A 438 12.78 -19.13 -12.80
C TYR A 438 11.29 -19.19 -12.41
N ALA A 439 10.49 -18.29 -12.98
CA ALA A 439 9.09 -18.17 -12.61
C ALA A 439 8.32 -19.43 -13.01
N SER A 440 8.09 -20.33 -12.05
CA SER A 440 6.98 -21.26 -12.07
C SER A 440 6.35 -21.27 -10.69
N TYR A 441 5.11 -20.79 -10.60
CA TYR A 441 4.28 -21.02 -9.44
C TYR A 441 2.99 -21.63 -9.93
N THR A 442 2.91 -22.95 -9.93
CA THR A 442 1.62 -23.63 -9.98
C THR A 442 0.96 -23.41 -8.61
N ALA A 443 -0.22 -22.79 -8.60
CA ALA A 443 -1.01 -22.70 -7.38
C ALA A 443 -1.30 -24.13 -6.91
N CYS A 444 -0.86 -24.49 -5.69
CA CYS A 444 -1.30 -25.74 -5.08
C CYS A 444 -2.83 -25.70 -5.00
N LEU A 445 -3.50 -26.62 -5.69
CA LEU A 445 -4.85 -27.02 -5.37
C LEU A 445 -4.89 -27.36 -3.87
N PRO A 446 -5.97 -27.02 -3.14
CA PRO A 446 -6.08 -27.35 -1.73
C PRO A 446 -5.87 -28.85 -1.57
N SER A 447 -4.76 -29.22 -0.92
CA SER A 447 -4.43 -30.61 -0.63
C SER A 447 -5.59 -31.22 0.12
N ARG A 448 -6.13 -32.30 -0.45
CA ARG A 448 -6.97 -33.27 0.27
C ARG A 448 -6.33 -33.54 1.62
N THR A 449 -7.14 -33.41 2.67
CA THR A 449 -6.95 -33.94 4.03
C THR A 449 -5.72 -34.85 4.17
N PHE A 450 -4.74 -34.42 4.96
CA PHE A 450 -3.75 -35.34 5.52
C PHE A 450 -4.50 -36.36 6.41
N PRO A 451 -4.37 -37.68 6.18
CA PRO A 451 -4.70 -38.64 7.23
C PRO A 451 -3.68 -38.46 8.36
N GLY A 452 -4.19 -38.53 9.60
CA GLY A 452 -3.50 -38.14 10.83
C GLY A 452 -2.31 -39.00 11.24
#